data_AF-A0A183UAZ6-F1
#
_entry.id   AF-A0A183UAZ6-F1
#
_cell.length_a   1.000
_cell.length_b   1.000
_cell.length_c   1.000
_cell.angle_alpha   90.00
_cell.angle_beta   90.00
_cell.angle_gamma   90.00
#
_symmetry.space_group_name_H-M   'P 1'
#
loop_
_entity.id
_entity.type
_entity.pdbx_description
1 polymer ?
#
loop_
_entity_poly.entity_id
_entity_poly.type
_entity_poly.pdbx_seq_one_letter_code
_entity_poly.pdbx_strand_id
1 'polypeptide(L)'
;MERQEDNAAEMVVLQEFNGGDNEKLLAACLTVRREVFIDEQDVDEALEFSSLDDECLHIVAQIRAHIAATSSQLQSKSENGLCTIGTCRLRRVGPFLKLERVAVLKSWRKKGLGERICDYAIKVAERRKDGVLLVAQAQTHSLCFYEKLGFIAVSDTFIEAGIPHQTMIYLPPKNVKLELDAWNDSIARYPFVAGECFDPNVISVIRKLIHLKWEKCYPRLVHLRFETEERVVGSSLLRTYRECALATQRSDFERSEKLEKLLLTLTWEKLNTGHYSQVNDAWRALYSAVAACKAYRLLAHHKFEEAIRACDMGLMMGGDVDGQSLSAFATSSDEPKPLSNSCWIRRIEHPSMDEFCGFIRRGEPVIITGVVSQWPALSKWRLASYSLLDFFHSQVDKRVVAANILISLAYFNSVMGHRTVPVEVGSSYASDGWSQSLMTVTEFMQQFIENESERGVGYLAQHRLFDQVPELLDDIIVPDYCAFGEESLDQVDLNIWVGPAGTVSPLHTDPKSNIFCQVYGRKFLRLVPNSDTAVVYPNDEGFLTNTSQVDAEQPDLSRYPLFKSAHVLDCVLLAGECLFIPTAFWHYVKALQPSISVSCWFHTQNASSL
;
A
#
# COMPACT_ATOMS: atom_id res chain seq x y z
N MET A 1 23.70 11.37 -41.26
CA MET A 1 22.95 12.60 -40.91
C MET A 1 22.06 12.43 -39.67
N GLU A 2 21.68 11.21 -39.27
CA GLU A 2 20.83 10.96 -38.08
C GLU A 2 21.57 10.92 -36.72
N ARG A 3 22.91 11.01 -36.68
CA ARG A 3 23.69 10.96 -35.40
C ARG A 3 23.94 12.32 -34.74
N GLN A 4 23.45 13.43 -35.30
CA GLN A 4 23.69 14.78 -34.75
C GLN A 4 22.53 15.32 -33.90
N GLU A 5 21.30 14.79 -34.03
CA GLU A 5 20.14 15.33 -33.29
C GLU A 5 20.03 14.79 -31.85
N ASP A 6 20.51 13.57 -31.58
CA ASP A 6 20.48 12.99 -30.23
C ASP A 6 21.49 13.64 -29.25
N ASN A 7 22.50 14.35 -29.74
CA ASN A 7 23.45 15.10 -28.91
C ASN A 7 22.96 16.49 -28.47
N ALA A 8 21.82 16.98 -28.98
CA ALA A 8 21.30 18.31 -28.62
C ALA A 8 20.68 18.34 -27.21
N ALA A 9 20.14 17.22 -26.72
CA ALA A 9 19.55 17.13 -25.39
C ALA A 9 20.61 17.19 -24.27
N GLU A 10 21.84 16.70 -24.50
CA GLU A 10 22.95 16.75 -23.54
C GLU A 10 23.54 18.16 -23.33
N MET A 11 23.16 19.14 -24.16
CA MET A 11 23.65 20.53 -24.06
C MET A 11 22.67 21.51 -23.40
N VAL A 12 21.53 21.02 -22.90
CA VAL A 12 20.55 21.86 -22.19
C VAL A 12 20.94 22.02 -20.73
N VAL A 13 21.10 23.27 -20.31
CA VAL A 13 21.37 23.71 -18.94
C VAL A 13 20.04 24.08 -18.27
N LEU A 14 19.80 23.53 -17.07
CA LEU A 14 18.68 23.92 -16.21
C LEU A 14 19.24 24.73 -15.03
N GLN A 15 18.58 25.83 -14.69
CA GLN A 15 18.91 26.64 -13.51
C GLN A 15 17.63 27.18 -12.86
N GLU A 16 17.68 27.33 -11.53
CA GLU A 16 16.65 28.01 -10.74
C GLU A 16 17.08 29.44 -10.37
N PHE A 17 16.15 30.38 -10.33
CA PHE A 17 16.37 31.76 -9.92
C PHE A 17 15.07 32.39 -9.40
N ASN A 18 15.14 33.33 -8.44
CA ASN A 18 13.95 34.10 -8.06
C ASN A 18 13.71 35.21 -9.09
N GLY A 19 12.44 35.46 -9.44
CA GLY A 19 12.07 36.42 -10.49
C GLY A 19 12.69 37.81 -10.27
N GLY A 20 12.58 38.34 -9.05
CA GLY A 20 13.13 39.64 -8.67
C GLY A 20 14.67 39.74 -8.67
N ASP A 21 15.38 38.60 -8.69
CA ASP A 21 16.85 38.58 -8.65
C ASP A 21 17.48 38.70 -10.05
N ASN A 22 16.73 38.38 -11.13
CA ASN A 22 17.27 38.34 -12.48
C ASN A 22 16.24 38.71 -13.57
N GLU A 23 16.05 40.01 -13.74
CA GLU A 23 15.11 40.60 -14.72
C GLU A 23 15.36 40.11 -16.16
N LYS A 24 16.63 39.90 -16.57
CA LYS A 24 16.96 39.41 -17.91
C LYS A 24 16.50 37.97 -18.14
N LEU A 25 16.73 37.08 -17.17
CA LEU A 25 16.25 35.69 -17.27
C LEU A 25 14.73 35.63 -17.17
N LEU A 26 14.12 36.46 -16.32
CA LEU A 26 12.67 36.55 -16.21
C LEU A 26 12.05 36.98 -17.56
N ALA A 27 12.58 38.03 -18.19
CA ALA A 27 12.15 38.47 -19.50
C ALA A 27 12.26 37.34 -20.56
N ALA A 28 13.34 36.54 -20.52
CA ALA A 28 13.48 35.41 -21.43
C ALA A 28 12.45 34.28 -21.16
N CYS A 29 12.11 34.01 -19.91
CA CYS A 29 11.03 33.08 -19.55
C CYS A 29 9.66 33.58 -20.04
N LEU A 30 9.39 34.89 -19.86
CA LEU A 30 8.17 35.54 -20.30
C LEU A 30 8.00 35.49 -21.83
N THR A 31 9.08 35.64 -22.60
CA THR A 31 9.05 35.46 -24.06
C THR A 31 8.61 34.04 -24.45
N VAL A 32 9.16 33.01 -23.82
CA VAL A 32 8.76 31.61 -24.10
C VAL A 32 7.30 31.37 -23.69
N ARG A 33 6.86 31.94 -22.57
CA ARG A 33 5.47 31.84 -22.10
C ARG A 33 4.49 32.54 -23.04
N ARG A 34 4.84 33.70 -23.59
CA ARG A 34 4.04 34.40 -24.61
C ARG A 34 3.81 33.51 -25.82
N GLU A 35 4.87 32.94 -26.38
CA GLU A 35 4.76 32.08 -27.56
C GLU A 35 3.88 30.84 -27.30
N VAL A 36 4.03 30.23 -26.12
CA VAL A 36 3.30 28.97 -25.80
C VAL A 36 1.87 29.20 -25.33
N PHE A 37 1.60 30.21 -24.51
CA PHE A 37 0.28 30.41 -23.91
C PHE A 37 -0.56 31.43 -24.68
N ILE A 38 0.01 32.55 -25.10
CA ILE A 38 -0.72 33.60 -25.81
C ILE A 38 -0.82 33.23 -27.29
N ASP A 39 0.31 33.08 -27.97
CA ASP A 39 0.32 32.92 -29.43
C ASP A 39 -0.21 31.54 -29.88
N GLU A 40 0.01 30.48 -29.09
CA GLU A 40 -0.42 29.11 -29.43
C GLU A 40 -1.72 28.65 -28.76
N GLN A 41 -1.97 29.01 -27.48
CA GLN A 41 -3.13 28.53 -26.72
C GLN A 41 -4.24 29.58 -26.57
N ASP A 42 -4.07 30.76 -27.16
CA ASP A 42 -5.05 31.86 -27.16
C ASP A 42 -5.45 32.29 -25.73
N VAL A 43 -4.50 32.21 -24.79
CA VAL A 43 -4.68 32.71 -23.42
C VAL A 43 -4.59 34.24 -23.44
N ASP A 44 -5.54 34.90 -22.79
CA ASP A 44 -5.54 36.36 -22.64
C ASP A 44 -4.23 36.85 -22.01
N GLU A 45 -3.60 37.83 -22.66
CA GLU A 45 -2.34 38.44 -22.23
C GLU A 45 -2.42 38.98 -20.79
N ALA A 46 -3.58 39.51 -20.38
CA ALA A 46 -3.82 40.01 -19.02
C ALA A 46 -3.84 38.90 -17.95
N LEU A 47 -4.13 37.64 -18.35
CA LEU A 47 -4.10 36.48 -17.46
C LEU A 47 -2.71 35.83 -17.38
N GLU A 48 -1.84 36.08 -18.37
CA GLU A 48 -0.50 35.49 -18.44
C GLU A 48 0.53 36.30 -17.65
N PHE A 49 0.56 37.63 -17.84
CA PHE A 49 1.50 38.51 -17.17
C PHE A 49 0.96 38.93 -15.80
N SER A 50 1.55 38.38 -14.74
CA SER A 50 1.12 38.62 -13.36
C SER A 50 2.16 39.44 -12.61
N SER A 51 1.74 40.35 -11.74
CA SER A 51 2.62 41.05 -10.80
C SER A 51 3.33 40.11 -9.82
N LEU A 52 2.96 38.83 -9.78
CA LEU A 52 3.53 37.82 -8.89
C LEU A 52 4.79 37.14 -9.45
N ASP A 53 5.15 37.39 -10.72
CA ASP A 53 6.28 36.72 -11.35
C ASP A 53 7.62 37.04 -10.65
N ASP A 54 7.76 38.22 -10.05
CA ASP A 54 8.96 38.62 -9.29
C ASP A 54 9.11 37.83 -7.97
N GLU A 55 7.99 37.41 -7.36
CA GLU A 55 7.95 36.69 -6.09
C GLU A 55 8.06 35.16 -6.26
N CYS A 56 8.08 34.67 -7.50
CA CYS A 56 8.14 33.25 -7.82
C CYS A 56 9.58 32.77 -7.99
N LEU A 57 9.80 31.49 -7.69
CA LEU A 57 11.00 30.78 -8.12
C LEU A 57 10.78 30.26 -9.54
N HIS A 58 11.67 30.59 -10.47
CA HIS A 58 11.59 30.15 -11.86
C HIS A 58 12.65 29.10 -12.13
N ILE A 59 12.31 28.13 -12.99
CA ILE A 59 13.24 27.14 -13.53
C ILE A 59 13.30 27.37 -15.02
N VAL A 60 14.49 27.64 -15.55
CA VAL A 60 14.69 27.94 -16.97
C VAL A 60 15.58 26.90 -17.63
N ALA A 61 15.18 26.47 -18.83
CA ALA A 61 15.96 25.60 -19.69
C ALA A 61 16.61 26.41 -20.81
N GLN A 62 17.94 26.33 -20.90
CA GLN A 62 18.73 27.07 -21.88
C GLN A 62 19.66 26.17 -22.68
N ILE A 63 19.92 26.53 -23.93
CA ILE A 63 20.88 25.85 -24.81
C ILE A 63 21.82 26.85 -25.47
N ARG A 64 23.02 26.44 -25.90
CA ARG A 64 23.94 27.31 -26.63
C ARG A 64 23.36 27.78 -27.97
N ALA A 65 23.48 29.08 -28.24
CA ALA A 65 22.87 29.77 -29.38
C ALA A 65 23.31 29.22 -30.75
N HIS A 66 24.55 28.72 -30.88
CA HIS A 66 25.03 28.12 -32.13
C HIS A 66 24.36 26.78 -32.47
N ILE A 67 23.74 26.12 -31.49
CA ILE A 67 22.98 24.87 -31.65
C ILE A 67 21.51 25.17 -31.92
N ALA A 68 21.01 26.29 -31.38
CA ALA A 68 19.67 26.81 -31.63
C ALA A 68 19.46 27.36 -33.06
N ALA A 69 20.54 27.58 -33.82
CA ALA A 69 20.56 28.28 -35.10
C ALA A 69 19.80 27.62 -36.28
N THR A 70 19.17 26.46 -36.07
CA THR A 70 18.28 25.82 -37.07
C THR A 70 16.83 26.30 -37.02
N SER A 71 16.44 27.12 -36.04
CA SER A 71 15.13 27.77 -36.00
C SER A 71 15.28 29.28 -36.11
N SER A 72 14.71 29.85 -37.17
CA SER A 72 14.76 31.28 -37.53
C SER A 72 14.17 32.24 -36.48
N GLN A 73 13.62 31.72 -35.39
CA GLN A 73 12.93 32.49 -34.33
C GLN A 73 13.80 32.79 -33.09
N LEU A 74 15.00 32.21 -32.95
CA LEU A 74 15.82 32.35 -31.72
C LEU A 74 16.82 33.53 -31.73
N GLN A 75 16.54 34.60 -32.48
CA GLN A 75 17.47 35.72 -32.70
C GLN A 75 17.59 36.75 -31.55
N SER A 76 17.00 36.53 -30.38
CA SER A 76 17.34 37.34 -29.21
C SER A 76 18.67 36.86 -28.61
N LYS A 77 19.77 37.48 -29.05
CA LYS A 77 21.11 37.28 -28.47
C LYS A 77 21.07 37.53 -26.96
N SER A 78 21.27 36.50 -26.13
CA SER A 78 21.72 36.74 -24.75
C SER A 78 23.23 37.03 -24.77
N GLU A 79 23.69 37.91 -23.89
CA GLU A 79 25.12 38.28 -23.73
C GLU A 79 26.01 37.06 -23.43
N ASN A 80 25.44 35.95 -22.95
CA ASN A 80 26.16 34.73 -22.58
C ASN A 80 26.11 33.62 -23.65
N GLY A 81 25.50 33.87 -24.83
CA GLY A 81 25.42 32.88 -25.91
C GLY A 81 24.48 31.71 -25.63
N LEU A 82 23.50 31.88 -24.74
CA LEU A 82 22.48 30.89 -24.37
C LEU A 82 21.08 31.36 -24.79
N CYS A 83 20.27 30.46 -25.33
CA CYS A 83 18.88 30.71 -25.71
C CYS A 83 17.93 29.93 -24.80
N THR A 84 16.91 30.61 -24.27
CA THR A 84 15.87 29.97 -23.46
C THR A 84 14.88 29.23 -24.35
N ILE A 85 14.62 27.96 -24.02
CA ILE A 85 13.81 27.04 -24.84
C ILE A 85 12.65 26.40 -24.05
N GLY A 86 12.63 26.61 -22.73
CA GLY A 86 11.55 26.18 -21.86
C GLY A 86 11.66 26.82 -20.47
N THR A 87 10.56 26.83 -19.74
CA THR A 87 10.49 27.41 -18.39
C THR A 87 9.33 26.81 -17.57
N CYS A 88 9.40 26.92 -16.25
CA CYS A 88 8.25 26.82 -15.35
C CYS A 88 8.45 27.73 -14.13
N ARG A 89 7.39 27.96 -13.36
CA ARG A 89 7.47 28.66 -12.08
C ARG A 89 6.92 27.83 -10.93
N LEU A 90 7.48 28.05 -9.75
CA LEU A 90 7.06 27.52 -8.47
C LEU A 90 6.63 28.68 -7.57
N ARG A 91 5.37 28.67 -7.15
CA ARG A 91 4.79 29.74 -6.33
C ARG A 91 4.25 29.18 -5.02
N ARG A 92 4.66 29.77 -3.90
CA ARG A 92 4.17 29.36 -2.57
C ARG A 92 2.81 29.99 -2.30
N VAL A 93 1.81 29.17 -1.98
CA VAL A 93 0.46 29.63 -1.63
C VAL A 93 -0.09 28.76 -0.50
N GLY A 94 -0.20 29.33 0.70
CA GLY A 94 -0.60 28.59 1.89
C GLY A 94 0.26 27.33 2.11
N PRO A 95 -0.33 26.13 2.23
CA PRO A 95 0.40 24.88 2.40
C PRO A 95 0.96 24.30 1.08
N PHE A 96 0.75 24.98 -0.05
CA PHE A 96 1.09 24.46 -1.36
C PHE A 96 2.30 25.17 -1.98
N LEU A 97 3.05 24.39 -2.75
CA LEU A 97 3.99 24.90 -3.75
C LEU A 97 3.38 24.60 -5.12
N LYS A 98 2.81 25.61 -5.78
CA LYS A 98 2.13 25.46 -7.06
C LYS A 98 3.17 25.44 -8.20
N LEU A 99 3.21 24.34 -8.95
CA LEU A 99 3.92 24.21 -10.22
C LEU A 99 3.01 24.74 -11.33
N GLU A 100 3.43 25.84 -11.92
CA GLU A 100 2.62 26.61 -12.87
C GLU A 100 3.46 27.00 -14.11
N ARG A 101 2.76 27.37 -15.19
CA ARG A 101 3.36 27.95 -16.41
C ARG A 101 4.48 27.10 -17.02
N VAL A 102 4.33 25.77 -17.02
CA VAL A 102 5.26 24.86 -17.69
C VAL A 102 5.15 25.07 -19.19
N ALA A 103 6.16 25.70 -19.80
CA ALA A 103 6.18 26.07 -21.21
C ALA A 103 7.43 25.52 -21.89
N VAL A 104 7.26 24.93 -23.07
CA VAL A 104 8.36 24.46 -23.93
C VAL A 104 8.04 24.85 -25.36
N LEU A 105 9.02 25.47 -26.03
CA LEU A 105 8.90 25.88 -27.44
C LEU A 105 8.58 24.67 -28.33
N LYS A 106 7.75 24.87 -29.35
CA LYS A 106 7.23 23.79 -30.22
C LYS A 106 8.32 22.91 -30.83
N SER A 107 9.43 23.51 -31.26
CA SER A 107 10.60 22.82 -31.84
C SER A 107 11.37 21.92 -30.87
N TRP A 108 11.12 22.07 -29.56
CA TRP A 108 11.76 21.33 -28.47
C TRP A 108 10.83 20.36 -27.75
N ARG A 109 9.54 20.32 -28.13
CA ARG A 109 8.59 19.34 -27.62
C ARG A 109 8.94 17.93 -28.10
N LYS A 110 8.50 16.92 -27.34
CA LYS A 110 8.79 15.48 -27.58
C LYS A 110 10.28 15.09 -27.49
N LYS A 111 11.16 16.00 -27.08
CA LYS A 111 12.60 15.74 -26.80
C LYS A 111 12.90 15.52 -25.31
N GLY A 112 11.87 15.22 -24.50
CA GLY A 112 12.00 15.02 -23.05
C GLY A 112 12.23 16.29 -22.22
N LEU A 113 12.25 17.48 -22.83
CA LEU A 113 12.58 18.72 -22.12
C LEU A 113 11.57 19.10 -21.03
N GLY A 114 10.27 18.94 -21.29
CA GLY A 114 9.23 19.18 -20.29
C GLY A 114 9.38 18.27 -19.08
N GLU A 115 9.70 16.99 -19.29
CA GLU A 115 9.99 16.05 -18.20
C GLU A 115 11.17 16.55 -17.37
N ARG A 116 12.28 16.95 -18.01
CA ARG A 116 13.46 17.45 -17.30
C ARG A 116 13.20 18.72 -16.47
N ILE A 117 12.36 19.63 -16.97
CA ILE A 117 11.97 20.86 -16.23
C ILE A 117 11.15 20.47 -14.99
N CYS A 118 10.13 19.64 -15.15
CA CYS A 118 9.30 19.21 -14.03
C CYS A 118 10.07 18.33 -13.03
N ASP A 119 10.98 17.46 -13.50
CA ASP A 119 11.88 16.67 -12.66
C ASP A 119 12.74 17.58 -11.78
N TYR A 120 13.25 18.68 -12.35
CA TYR A 120 14.01 19.67 -11.60
C TYR A 120 13.11 20.37 -10.56
N ALA A 121 11.87 20.71 -10.92
CA ALA A 121 10.90 21.31 -10.00
C ALA A 121 10.51 20.39 -8.83
N ILE A 122 10.34 19.10 -9.09
CA ILE A 122 10.13 18.08 -8.07
C ILE A 122 11.33 18.03 -7.12
N LYS A 123 12.56 17.98 -7.64
CA LYS A 123 13.78 17.99 -6.83
C LYS A 123 13.89 19.26 -5.97
N VAL A 124 13.49 20.41 -6.49
CA VAL A 124 13.40 21.64 -5.70
C VAL A 124 12.43 21.45 -4.54
N ALA A 125 11.22 20.93 -4.79
CA ALA A 125 10.22 20.69 -3.76
C ALA A 125 10.69 19.68 -2.70
N GLU A 126 11.30 18.57 -3.10
CA GLU A 126 11.78 17.52 -2.19
C GLU A 126 12.97 17.96 -1.31
N ARG A 127 13.78 18.93 -1.76
CA ARG A 127 14.84 19.52 -0.93
C ARG A 127 14.31 20.43 0.18
N ARG A 128 13.05 20.86 0.11
CA ARG A 128 12.47 21.75 1.12
C ARG A 128 12.09 20.97 2.37
N LYS A 129 12.21 21.63 3.52
CA LYS A 129 11.85 21.08 4.83
C LYS A 129 10.70 21.83 5.49
N ASP A 130 10.00 22.68 4.74
CA ASP A 130 8.93 23.56 5.23
C ASP A 130 7.52 22.96 5.09
N GLY A 131 7.43 21.65 4.80
CA GLY A 131 6.18 20.89 4.85
C GLY A 131 5.14 21.28 3.79
N VAL A 132 5.55 21.97 2.71
CA VAL A 132 4.65 22.35 1.62
C VAL A 132 4.41 21.19 0.65
N LEU A 133 3.18 21.02 0.18
CA LEU A 133 2.82 20.01 -0.81
C LEU A 133 2.93 20.57 -2.24
N LEU A 134 3.65 19.86 -3.12
CA LEU A 134 3.74 20.22 -4.52
C LEU A 134 2.42 19.89 -5.23
N VAL A 135 1.82 20.89 -5.87
CA VAL A 135 0.54 20.79 -6.57
C VAL A 135 0.65 21.40 -7.97
N ALA A 136 -0.05 20.83 -8.93
CA ALA A 136 -0.21 21.36 -10.27
C ALA A 136 -1.70 21.41 -10.63
N GLN A 137 -2.15 22.49 -11.24
CA GLN A 137 -3.44 22.52 -11.94
C GLN A 137 -3.13 22.18 -13.39
N ALA A 138 -3.31 20.90 -13.74
CA ALA A 138 -2.88 20.36 -15.01
C ALA A 138 -4.02 20.41 -16.02
N GLN A 139 -3.74 20.93 -17.22
CA GLN A 139 -4.65 20.84 -18.36
C GLN A 139 -4.98 19.37 -18.64
N THR A 140 -6.24 19.06 -18.95
CA THR A 140 -6.71 17.67 -19.12
C THR A 140 -5.93 16.87 -20.18
N HIS A 141 -5.44 17.51 -21.24
CA HIS A 141 -4.61 16.84 -22.25
C HIS A 141 -3.17 16.53 -21.78
N SER A 142 -2.73 17.17 -20.69
CA SER A 142 -1.40 17.01 -20.09
C SER A 142 -1.40 16.07 -18.87
N LEU A 143 -2.54 15.49 -18.48
CA LEU A 143 -2.64 14.59 -17.32
C LEU A 143 -1.67 13.42 -17.43
N CYS A 144 -1.66 12.71 -18.56
CA CYS A 144 -0.75 11.58 -18.78
C CYS A 144 0.74 11.99 -18.68
N PHE A 145 1.08 13.24 -18.99
CA PHE A 145 2.44 13.74 -18.79
C PHE A 145 2.78 13.87 -17.31
N TYR A 146 1.90 14.47 -16.50
CA TYR A 146 2.08 14.61 -15.05
C TYR A 146 2.00 13.27 -14.31
N GLU A 147 1.09 12.37 -14.69
CA GLU A 147 0.99 11.00 -14.15
C GLU A 147 2.30 10.23 -14.32
N LYS A 148 2.92 10.35 -15.50
CA LYS A 148 4.23 9.73 -15.75
C LYS A 148 5.33 10.29 -14.85
N LEU A 149 5.20 11.52 -14.37
CA LEU A 149 6.10 12.16 -13.41
C LEU A 149 5.73 11.85 -11.95
N GLY A 150 4.66 11.07 -11.74
CA GLY A 150 4.22 10.62 -10.44
C GLY A 150 3.16 11.52 -9.77
N PHE A 151 2.61 12.50 -10.50
CA PHE A 151 1.48 13.25 -9.99
C PHE A 151 0.20 12.42 -9.96
N ILE A 152 -0.69 12.74 -9.04
CA ILE A 152 -1.97 12.04 -8.84
C ILE A 152 -3.08 13.07 -8.95
N ALA A 153 -4.07 12.81 -9.80
CA ALA A 153 -5.28 13.63 -9.88
C ALA A 153 -6.13 13.48 -8.61
N VAL A 154 -6.56 14.61 -8.05
CA VAL A 154 -7.31 14.68 -6.78
C VAL A 154 -8.61 15.47 -6.89
N SER A 155 -8.99 15.88 -8.10
CA SER A 155 -10.21 16.62 -8.37
C SER A 155 -10.93 16.12 -9.62
N ASP A 156 -12.21 16.46 -9.72
CA ASP A 156 -12.91 16.46 -10.99
C ASP A 156 -12.39 17.59 -11.91
N THR A 157 -12.82 17.57 -13.17
CA THR A 157 -12.42 18.59 -14.15
C THR A 157 -13.10 19.92 -13.85
N PHE A 158 -12.31 21.01 -13.82
CA PHE A 158 -12.79 22.39 -13.67
C PHE A 158 -12.22 23.28 -14.78
N ILE A 159 -12.79 24.49 -14.96
CA ILE A 159 -12.37 25.43 -16.00
C ILE A 159 -11.50 26.53 -15.37
N GLU A 160 -10.32 26.75 -15.95
CA GLU A 160 -9.40 27.84 -15.59
C GLU A 160 -8.93 28.51 -16.88
N ALA A 161 -9.11 29.84 -16.99
CA ALA A 161 -8.82 30.61 -18.20
C ALA A 161 -9.44 30.02 -19.49
N GLY A 162 -10.65 29.45 -19.40
CA GLY A 162 -11.35 28.83 -20.53
C GLY A 162 -10.88 27.42 -20.90
N ILE A 163 -9.91 26.86 -20.17
CA ILE A 163 -9.31 25.56 -20.47
C ILE A 163 -9.69 24.55 -19.36
N PRO A 164 -10.03 23.29 -19.71
CA PRO A 164 -10.32 22.25 -18.73
C PRO A 164 -9.05 21.73 -18.03
N HIS A 165 -9.07 21.74 -16.70
CA HIS A 165 -7.99 21.36 -15.80
C HIS A 165 -8.43 20.35 -14.74
N GLN A 166 -7.46 19.65 -14.14
CA GLN A 166 -7.63 18.93 -12.88
C GLN A 166 -6.50 19.28 -11.92
N THR A 167 -6.79 19.29 -10.62
CA THR A 167 -5.80 19.44 -9.57
C THR A 167 -5.07 18.12 -9.41
N MET A 168 -3.75 18.18 -9.50
CA MET A 168 -2.87 17.04 -9.31
C MET A 168 -1.84 17.34 -8.24
N ILE A 169 -1.55 16.39 -7.37
CA ILE A 169 -0.52 16.52 -6.32
C ILE A 169 0.65 15.60 -6.59
N TYR A 170 1.82 16.03 -6.15
CA TYR A 170 3.01 15.19 -6.03
C TYR A 170 3.26 14.92 -4.55
N LEU A 171 3.24 13.65 -4.17
CA LEU A 171 3.48 13.25 -2.78
C LEU A 171 4.99 13.20 -2.50
N PRO A 172 5.48 13.92 -1.49
CA PRO A 172 6.90 13.92 -1.14
C PRO A 172 7.34 12.57 -0.54
N PRO A 173 8.65 12.31 -0.40
CA PRO A 173 9.16 11.12 0.27
C PRO A 173 8.76 11.08 1.74
N LYS A 174 8.66 9.88 2.35
CA LYS A 174 8.17 9.65 3.73
C LYS A 174 8.93 10.39 4.83
N ASN A 175 10.12 10.89 4.55
CA ASN A 175 10.90 11.67 5.50
C ASN A 175 10.48 13.16 5.56
N VAL A 176 9.63 13.63 4.65
CA VAL A 176 9.13 15.02 4.61
C VAL A 176 7.83 15.15 5.40
N LYS A 177 7.88 15.58 6.66
CA LYS A 177 6.66 15.77 7.46
C LYS A 177 5.75 16.86 6.86
N LEU A 178 4.48 16.51 6.63
CA LEU A 178 3.42 17.45 6.26
C LEU A 178 2.58 17.78 7.51
N GLU A 179 2.54 19.04 7.92
CA GLU A 179 1.78 19.49 9.10
C GLU A 179 0.32 19.78 8.73
N LEU A 180 -0.47 18.73 8.52
CA LEU A 180 -1.86 18.81 8.05
C LEU A 180 -2.79 19.62 8.97
N ASP A 181 -2.50 19.67 10.27
CA ASP A 181 -3.28 20.42 11.25
C ASP A 181 -3.13 21.93 11.07
N ALA A 182 -1.93 22.38 10.71
CA ALA A 182 -1.62 23.78 10.40
C ALA A 182 -2.30 24.26 9.10
N TRP A 183 -2.88 23.34 8.31
CA TRP A 183 -3.55 23.70 7.06
C TRP A 183 -4.92 24.35 7.29
N ASN A 184 -5.63 24.02 8.38
CA ASN A 184 -7.00 24.51 8.60
C ASN A 184 -7.08 26.04 8.58
N ASP A 185 -6.21 26.70 9.35
CA ASP A 185 -6.19 28.15 9.44
C ASP A 185 -5.64 28.82 8.18
N SER A 186 -4.76 28.15 7.44
CA SER A 186 -4.17 28.72 6.21
C SER A 186 -5.13 28.62 5.03
N ILE A 187 -5.83 27.49 4.85
CA ILE A 187 -6.74 27.25 3.73
C ILE A 187 -7.98 28.15 3.79
N ALA A 188 -8.56 28.36 4.98
CA ALA A 188 -9.79 29.14 5.15
C ALA A 188 -9.69 30.61 4.65
N ARG A 189 -8.46 31.09 4.43
CA ARG A 189 -8.17 32.45 3.94
C ARG A 189 -8.15 32.58 2.42
N TYR A 190 -8.18 31.48 1.68
CA TYR A 190 -8.07 31.49 0.22
C TYR A 190 -9.43 31.23 -0.44
N PRO A 191 -9.89 32.12 -1.35
CA PRO A 191 -11.04 31.82 -2.19
C PRO A 191 -10.69 30.67 -3.15
N PHE A 192 -11.71 29.92 -3.59
CA PHE A 192 -11.52 28.77 -4.47
C PHE A 192 -12.67 28.60 -5.46
N VAL A 193 -12.37 27.95 -6.57
CA VAL A 193 -13.36 27.34 -7.48
C VAL A 193 -13.43 25.84 -7.21
N ALA A 194 -14.62 25.24 -7.38
CA ALA A 194 -14.79 23.80 -7.24
C ALA A 194 -13.77 23.04 -8.13
N GLY A 195 -13.07 22.07 -7.53
CA GLY A 195 -12.00 21.31 -8.16
C GLY A 195 -10.59 21.88 -7.99
N GLU A 196 -10.41 23.11 -7.52
CA GLU A 196 -9.09 23.69 -7.26
C GLU A 196 -8.43 23.17 -5.99
N CYS A 197 -7.14 23.48 -5.79
CA CYS A 197 -6.37 23.00 -4.64
C CYS A 197 -6.87 23.46 -3.26
N PHE A 198 -7.68 24.53 -3.21
CA PHE A 198 -8.28 25.03 -1.97
C PHE A 198 -9.74 24.59 -1.78
N ASP A 199 -10.32 23.83 -2.72
CA ASP A 199 -11.65 23.25 -2.57
C ASP A 199 -11.68 22.27 -1.38
N PRO A 200 -12.58 22.43 -0.38
CA PRO A 200 -12.71 21.53 0.75
C PRO A 200 -12.84 20.05 0.38
N ASN A 201 -13.49 19.72 -0.75
CA ASN A 201 -13.58 18.34 -1.24
C ASN A 201 -12.22 17.82 -1.68
N VAL A 202 -11.47 18.62 -2.44
CA VAL A 202 -10.11 18.28 -2.89
C VAL A 202 -9.18 18.17 -1.69
N ILE A 203 -9.25 19.09 -0.73
CA ILE A 203 -8.49 19.02 0.53
C ILE A 203 -8.79 17.73 1.29
N SER A 204 -10.06 17.33 1.39
CA SER A 204 -10.45 16.07 2.02
C SER A 204 -9.81 14.87 1.32
N VAL A 205 -9.82 14.84 -0.02
CA VAL A 205 -9.17 13.80 -0.82
C VAL A 205 -7.65 13.78 -0.59
N ILE A 206 -7.00 14.95 -0.59
CA ILE A 206 -5.56 15.08 -0.32
C ILE A 206 -5.22 14.55 1.08
N ARG A 207 -5.99 14.90 2.11
CA ARG A 207 -5.79 14.40 3.48
C ARG A 207 -5.90 12.88 3.57
N LYS A 208 -6.97 12.33 3.01
CA LYS A 208 -7.16 10.86 2.93
C LYS A 208 -5.98 10.20 2.24
N LEU A 209 -5.52 10.77 1.12
CA LEU A 209 -4.36 10.27 0.38
C LEU A 209 -3.07 10.28 1.18
N ILE A 210 -2.82 11.36 1.92
CA ILE A 210 -1.62 11.49 2.76
C ILE A 210 -1.69 10.46 3.89
N HIS A 211 -2.79 10.34 4.63
CA HIS A 211 -2.93 9.31 5.67
C HIS A 211 -2.78 7.88 5.11
N LEU A 212 -3.51 7.54 4.04
CA LEU A 212 -3.48 6.22 3.41
C LEU A 212 -2.09 5.80 2.90
N LYS A 213 -1.28 6.73 2.39
CA LYS A 213 0.06 6.45 1.84
C LYS A 213 1.21 6.65 2.81
N TRP A 214 1.07 7.49 3.83
CA TRP A 214 2.14 7.72 4.79
C TRP A 214 2.25 6.58 5.79
N GLU A 215 1.10 6.05 6.23
CA GLU A 215 1.04 5.00 7.24
C GLU A 215 1.31 3.60 6.67
N LYS A 216 1.04 3.35 5.38
CA LYS A 216 1.28 2.03 4.76
C LYS A 216 2.59 1.97 3.96
N CYS A 217 3.22 0.80 3.96
CA CYS A 217 4.58 0.53 3.49
C CYS A 217 4.78 0.47 1.98
N TYR A 218 4.08 1.32 1.23
CA TYR A 218 4.06 1.20 -0.23
C TYR A 218 5.02 2.21 -0.87
N PRO A 219 6.06 1.73 -1.56
CA PRO A 219 7.03 2.60 -2.20
C PRO A 219 6.41 3.40 -3.35
N ARG A 220 6.89 4.63 -3.55
CA ARG A 220 6.50 5.49 -4.68
C ARG A 220 7.13 5.00 -5.99
N LEU A 221 6.74 3.81 -6.47
CA LEU A 221 7.46 3.05 -7.51
C LEU A 221 7.85 3.90 -8.74
N VAL A 222 6.94 4.66 -9.33
CA VAL A 222 7.27 5.50 -10.51
C VAL A 222 8.26 6.62 -10.18
N HIS A 223 8.27 7.08 -8.93
CA HIS A 223 9.04 8.20 -8.42
C HIS A 223 10.46 7.81 -8.02
N LEU A 224 10.74 6.54 -7.71
CA LEU A 224 12.09 6.11 -7.30
C LEU A 224 13.14 6.26 -8.41
N ARG A 225 12.73 6.51 -9.66
CA ARG A 225 13.65 6.88 -10.75
C ARG A 225 14.49 8.11 -10.37
N PHE A 226 13.95 9.03 -9.57
CA PHE A 226 14.63 10.28 -9.22
C PHE A 226 15.88 10.12 -8.34
N GLU A 227 16.01 8.95 -7.70
CA GLU A 227 17.17 8.60 -6.87
C GLU A 227 18.33 8.01 -7.69
N THR A 228 18.09 7.73 -8.97
CA THR A 228 19.09 7.14 -9.86
C THR A 228 19.70 8.18 -10.80
N GLU A 229 21.04 8.20 -10.88
CA GLU A 229 21.75 9.10 -11.80
C GLU A 229 21.77 8.53 -13.22
N GLU A 230 21.07 9.21 -14.14
CA GLU A 230 20.99 8.81 -15.56
C GLU A 230 22.36 8.68 -16.23
N ARG A 231 23.34 9.52 -15.85
CA ARG A 231 24.71 9.47 -16.37
C ARG A 231 25.46 8.19 -15.99
N VAL A 232 25.07 7.57 -14.88
CA VAL A 232 25.72 6.37 -14.34
C VAL A 232 25.03 5.11 -14.86
N VAL A 233 23.71 5.08 -14.77
CA VAL A 233 22.89 3.90 -15.07
C VAL A 233 22.55 3.81 -16.56
N GLY A 234 22.35 4.95 -17.21
CA GLY A 234 21.95 5.06 -18.61
C GLY A 234 20.44 5.20 -18.81
N SER A 235 20.07 6.06 -19.76
CA SER A 235 18.69 6.45 -20.09
C SER A 235 17.79 5.26 -20.44
N SER A 236 18.32 4.26 -21.14
CA SER A 236 17.58 3.07 -21.59
C SER A 236 17.13 2.19 -20.42
N LEU A 237 18.00 2.01 -19.42
CA LEU A 237 17.67 1.21 -18.22
C LEU A 237 16.68 1.95 -17.33
N LEU A 238 16.85 3.26 -17.15
CA LEU A 238 15.87 4.07 -16.41
C LEU A 238 14.50 4.12 -17.08
N ARG A 239 14.45 4.13 -18.41
CA ARG A 239 13.19 3.99 -19.15
C ARG A 239 12.56 2.63 -18.95
N THR A 240 13.36 1.56 -18.94
CA THR A 240 12.90 0.19 -18.68
C THR A 240 12.36 0.04 -17.26
N TYR A 241 13.05 0.63 -16.28
CA TYR A 241 12.57 0.71 -14.90
C TYR A 241 11.24 1.46 -14.79
N ARG A 242 11.11 2.62 -15.45
CA ARG A 242 9.86 3.38 -15.44
C ARG A 242 8.69 2.57 -15.98
N GLU A 243 8.91 1.84 -17.07
CA GLU A 243 7.90 0.93 -17.61
C GLU A 243 7.56 -0.20 -16.63
N CYS A 244 8.56 -0.75 -15.93
CA CYS A 244 8.35 -1.75 -14.88
C CYS A 244 7.46 -1.19 -13.74
N ALA A 245 7.79 0.00 -13.25
CA ALA A 245 7.02 0.66 -12.20
C ALA A 245 5.59 1.00 -12.64
N LEU A 246 5.41 1.48 -13.88
CA LEU A 246 4.09 1.76 -14.46
C LEU A 246 3.26 0.48 -14.66
N ALA A 247 3.88 -0.58 -15.17
CA ALA A 247 3.21 -1.88 -15.30
C ALA A 247 2.77 -2.42 -13.94
N THR A 248 3.63 -2.30 -12.93
CA THR A 248 3.33 -2.69 -11.55
C THR A 248 2.17 -1.89 -10.97
N GLN A 249 2.16 -0.56 -11.16
CA GLN A 249 1.06 0.31 -10.70
C GLN A 249 -0.27 0.07 -11.43
N ARG A 250 -0.21 -0.37 -12.69
CA ARG A 250 -1.39 -0.71 -13.50
C ARG A 250 -1.86 -2.15 -13.30
N SER A 251 -1.22 -2.88 -12.39
CA SER A 251 -1.46 -4.32 -12.14
C SER A 251 -1.25 -5.20 -13.37
N ASP A 252 -0.47 -4.75 -14.35
CA ASP A 252 0.02 -5.59 -15.45
C ASP A 252 1.23 -6.39 -14.94
N PHE A 253 0.92 -7.40 -14.12
CA PHE A 253 1.93 -8.17 -13.40
C PHE A 253 2.76 -9.08 -14.30
N GLU A 254 2.22 -9.50 -15.45
CA GLU A 254 2.99 -10.27 -16.44
C GLU A 254 4.09 -9.40 -17.06
N ARG A 255 3.75 -8.15 -17.44
CA ARG A 255 4.72 -7.18 -17.95
C ARG A 255 5.72 -6.78 -16.86
N SER A 256 5.24 -6.50 -15.66
CA SER A 256 6.07 -6.16 -14.50
C SER A 256 7.11 -7.26 -14.22
N GLU A 257 6.68 -8.53 -14.15
CA GLU A 257 7.58 -9.66 -13.88
C GLU A 257 8.69 -9.85 -14.93
N LYS A 258 8.37 -9.65 -16.21
CA LYS A 258 9.38 -9.74 -17.29
C LYS A 258 10.43 -8.62 -17.15
N LEU A 259 9.98 -7.41 -16.85
CA LEU A 259 10.86 -6.23 -16.75
C LEU A 259 11.68 -6.25 -15.45
N GLU A 260 11.09 -6.60 -14.31
CA GLU A 260 11.82 -6.72 -13.04
C GLU A 260 12.93 -7.77 -13.17
N LYS A 261 12.67 -8.91 -13.84
CA LYS A 261 13.64 -10.01 -13.93
C LYS A 261 14.85 -9.59 -14.75
N LEU A 262 14.62 -8.89 -15.86
CA LEU A 262 15.68 -8.30 -16.67
C LEU A 262 16.49 -7.28 -15.85
N LEU A 263 15.80 -6.35 -15.20
CA LEU A 263 16.44 -5.26 -14.45
C LEU A 263 17.24 -5.80 -13.26
N LEU A 264 16.67 -6.69 -12.44
CA LEU A 264 17.34 -7.31 -11.29
C LEU A 264 18.57 -8.12 -11.70
N THR A 265 18.52 -8.82 -12.84
CA THR A 265 19.68 -9.56 -13.35
C THR A 265 20.82 -8.61 -13.71
N LEU A 266 20.53 -7.55 -14.47
CA LEU A 266 21.53 -6.58 -14.89
C LEU A 266 22.10 -5.78 -13.72
N THR A 267 21.25 -5.32 -12.80
CA THR A 267 21.71 -4.59 -11.62
C THR A 267 22.50 -5.50 -10.70
N TRP A 268 22.10 -6.76 -10.51
CA TRP A 268 22.87 -7.74 -9.74
C TRP A 268 24.29 -7.93 -10.30
N GLU A 269 24.42 -8.15 -11.61
CA GLU A 269 25.73 -8.27 -12.26
C GLU A 269 26.58 -7.02 -12.01
N LYS A 270 26.00 -5.82 -12.14
CA LYS A 270 26.70 -4.56 -11.87
C LYS A 270 27.16 -4.43 -10.43
N LEU A 271 26.30 -4.74 -9.45
CA LEU A 271 26.63 -4.69 -8.04
C LEU A 271 27.75 -5.68 -7.65
N ASN A 272 27.92 -6.77 -8.41
CA ASN A 272 28.91 -7.83 -8.15
C ASN A 272 30.14 -7.77 -9.07
N THR A 273 30.40 -6.66 -9.77
CA THR A 273 31.57 -6.51 -10.65
C THR A 273 32.88 -6.15 -9.93
N GLY A 274 32.84 -5.85 -8.63
CA GLY A 274 34.01 -5.44 -7.86
C GLY A 274 33.70 -5.34 -6.37
N HIS A 275 34.56 -4.67 -5.61
CA HIS A 275 34.31 -4.46 -4.19
C HIS A 275 33.06 -3.59 -4.00
N TYR A 276 32.11 -4.02 -3.16
CA TYR A 276 30.80 -3.38 -3.02
C TYR A 276 30.89 -1.86 -2.79
N SER A 277 31.84 -1.40 -1.95
CA SER A 277 32.08 0.03 -1.67
C SER A 277 32.46 0.88 -2.87
N GLN A 278 32.93 0.28 -3.96
CA GLN A 278 33.34 0.95 -5.20
C GLN A 278 32.19 1.09 -6.21
N VAL A 279 31.07 0.43 -5.96
CA VAL A 279 29.88 0.51 -6.82
C VAL A 279 29.14 1.82 -6.54
N ASN A 280 28.79 2.54 -7.62
CA ASN A 280 28.08 3.82 -7.53
C ASN A 280 26.66 3.63 -6.95
N ASP A 281 26.26 4.54 -6.06
CA ASP A 281 24.97 4.50 -5.36
C ASP A 281 23.76 4.49 -6.29
N ALA A 282 23.86 5.02 -7.51
CA ALA A 282 22.78 4.97 -8.49
C ALA A 282 22.40 3.53 -8.90
N TRP A 283 23.36 2.61 -8.94
CA TRP A 283 23.09 1.19 -9.22
C TRP A 283 22.41 0.49 -8.04
N ARG A 284 22.81 0.88 -6.82
CA ARG A 284 22.21 0.42 -5.57
C ARG A 284 20.75 0.85 -5.47
N ALA A 285 20.49 2.14 -5.67
CA ALA A 285 19.15 2.71 -5.70
C ALA A 285 18.26 2.04 -6.77
N LEU A 286 18.80 1.81 -7.98
CA LEU A 286 18.05 1.10 -9.02
C LEU A 286 17.68 -0.33 -8.60
N TYR A 287 18.60 -1.08 -7.98
CA TYR A 287 18.32 -2.44 -7.50
C TYR A 287 17.18 -2.42 -6.47
N SER A 288 17.28 -1.57 -5.45
CA SER A 288 16.26 -1.43 -4.42
C SER A 288 14.90 -1.03 -5.00
N ALA A 289 14.89 -0.10 -5.97
CA ALA A 289 13.66 0.35 -6.63
C ALA A 289 12.97 -0.76 -7.44
N VAL A 290 13.75 -1.60 -8.12
CA VAL A 290 13.20 -2.77 -8.85
C VAL A 290 12.74 -3.85 -7.88
N ALA A 291 13.47 -4.08 -6.79
CA ALA A 291 13.07 -5.00 -5.72
C ALA A 291 11.75 -4.57 -5.07
N ALA A 292 11.51 -3.27 -4.95
CA ALA A 292 10.24 -2.71 -4.49
C ALA A 292 9.07 -3.03 -5.44
N CYS A 293 9.29 -2.95 -6.76
CA CYS A 293 8.28 -3.36 -7.76
C CYS A 293 7.94 -4.85 -7.61
N LYS A 294 8.96 -5.69 -7.43
CA LYS A 294 8.81 -7.13 -7.21
C LYS A 294 8.05 -7.43 -5.91
N ALA A 295 8.40 -6.78 -4.81
CA ALA A 295 7.71 -6.96 -3.53
C ALA A 295 6.22 -6.59 -3.63
N TYR A 296 5.89 -5.48 -4.31
CA TYR A 296 4.50 -5.09 -4.55
C TYR A 296 3.73 -6.12 -5.37
N ARG A 297 4.31 -6.59 -6.48
CA ARG A 297 3.69 -7.61 -7.33
C ARG A 297 3.44 -8.90 -6.55
N LEU A 298 4.43 -9.35 -5.77
CA LEU A 298 4.30 -10.57 -4.95
C LEU A 298 3.23 -10.40 -3.86
N LEU A 299 3.15 -9.23 -3.24
CA LEU A 299 2.08 -8.90 -2.29
C LEU A 299 0.70 -8.96 -2.96
N ALA A 300 0.57 -8.39 -4.17
CA ALA A 300 -0.68 -8.43 -4.93
C ALA A 300 -1.13 -9.86 -5.29
N HIS A 301 -0.17 -10.79 -5.39
CA HIS A 301 -0.42 -12.22 -5.54
C HIS A 301 -0.50 -12.99 -4.22
N HIS A 302 -0.61 -12.30 -3.08
CA HIS A 302 -0.66 -12.91 -1.74
C HIS A 302 0.57 -13.75 -1.36
N LYS A 303 1.72 -13.53 -2.03
CA LYS A 303 3.00 -14.19 -1.76
C LYS A 303 3.84 -13.39 -0.76
N PHE A 304 3.33 -13.25 0.46
CA PHE A 304 3.88 -12.36 1.48
C PHE A 304 5.35 -12.65 1.82
N GLU A 305 5.73 -13.91 2.04
CA GLU A 305 7.12 -14.23 2.36
C GLU A 305 8.08 -13.92 1.21
N GLU A 306 7.67 -14.19 -0.03
CA GLU A 306 8.47 -13.85 -1.20
C GLU A 306 8.61 -12.33 -1.34
N ALA A 307 7.56 -11.57 -0.99
CA ALA A 307 7.57 -10.12 -0.99
C ALA A 307 8.53 -9.56 0.08
N ILE A 308 8.50 -10.11 1.31
CA ILE A 308 9.43 -9.73 2.39
C ILE A 308 10.87 -10.03 1.97
N ARG A 309 11.15 -11.24 1.44
CA ARG A 309 12.48 -11.59 0.92
C ARG A 309 12.95 -10.64 -0.18
N ALA A 310 12.04 -10.19 -1.05
CA ALA A 310 12.37 -9.19 -2.06
C ALA A 310 12.76 -7.85 -1.43
N CYS A 311 12.04 -7.39 -0.40
CA CYS A 311 12.39 -6.18 0.35
C CYS A 311 13.74 -6.32 1.09
N ASP A 312 13.97 -7.42 1.79
CA ASP A 312 15.24 -7.67 2.51
C ASP A 312 16.43 -7.63 1.56
N MET A 313 16.31 -8.26 0.39
CA MET A 313 17.33 -8.21 -0.65
C MET A 313 17.53 -6.79 -1.19
N GLY A 314 16.45 -6.02 -1.38
CA GLY A 314 16.54 -4.61 -1.74
C GLY A 314 17.34 -3.81 -0.71
N LEU A 315 16.98 -3.93 0.57
CA LEU A 315 17.64 -3.25 1.68
C LEU A 315 19.12 -3.64 1.80
N MET A 316 19.45 -4.92 1.64
CA MET A 316 20.83 -5.41 1.72
C MET A 316 21.69 -4.91 0.56
N MET A 317 21.14 -4.87 -0.65
CA MET A 317 21.89 -4.58 -1.89
C MET A 317 21.95 -3.10 -2.25
N GLY A 318 21.03 -2.27 -1.74
CA GLY A 318 21.05 -0.85 -2.05
C GLY A 318 20.48 0.09 -1.00
N GLY A 319 20.03 -0.43 0.14
CA GLY A 319 19.41 0.37 1.18
C GLY A 319 17.98 0.78 0.84
N ASP A 320 17.41 1.61 1.71
CA ASP A 320 16.07 2.14 1.51
C ASP A 320 16.09 3.29 0.51
N VAL A 321 15.07 3.34 -0.34
CA VAL A 321 15.01 4.24 -1.49
C VAL A 321 14.34 5.55 -1.08
N ASP A 322 13.09 5.50 -0.62
CA ASP A 322 12.36 6.68 -0.14
C ASP A 322 12.49 6.91 1.39
N GLY A 323 13.61 6.44 1.94
CA GLY A 323 14.02 6.64 3.32
C GLY A 323 13.43 5.68 4.34
N GLN A 324 12.25 5.10 4.08
CA GLN A 324 11.63 4.10 4.98
C GLN A 324 10.69 3.08 4.31
N SER A 325 10.35 3.11 3.02
CA SER A 325 9.27 2.23 2.53
C SER A 325 9.67 0.77 2.41
N LEU A 326 10.89 0.44 1.99
CA LEU A 326 11.32 -0.97 1.97
C LEU A 326 11.52 -1.50 3.38
N SER A 327 12.13 -0.69 4.26
CA SER A 327 12.32 -1.05 5.66
C SER A 327 10.99 -1.16 6.38
N ALA A 328 10.08 -0.20 6.23
CA ALA A 328 8.72 -0.27 6.75
C ALA A 328 7.97 -1.46 6.17
N PHE A 329 8.16 -1.84 4.90
CA PHE A 329 7.51 -3.02 4.34
C PHE A 329 8.00 -4.30 5.03
N ALA A 330 9.32 -4.42 5.19
CA ALA A 330 9.95 -5.53 5.89
C ALA A 330 9.61 -5.54 7.39
N THR A 331 9.46 -4.38 8.04
CA THR A 331 9.19 -4.23 9.48
C THR A 331 7.71 -4.10 9.83
N SER A 332 6.83 -3.85 8.86
CA SER A 332 5.37 -3.89 9.02
C SER A 332 4.81 -5.29 9.23
N SER A 333 5.70 -6.25 9.41
CA SER A 333 5.39 -7.37 10.27
C SER A 333 5.10 -6.86 11.69
N ASP A 334 3.86 -6.45 11.95
CA ASP A 334 3.21 -6.64 13.25
C ASP A 334 3.05 -8.16 13.55
N GLU A 335 3.92 -9.00 13.00
CA GLU A 335 3.95 -10.42 13.25
C GLU A 335 4.47 -10.61 14.68
N PRO A 336 3.69 -11.26 15.55
CA PRO A 336 4.09 -11.53 16.91
C PRO A 336 5.44 -12.21 16.93
N LYS A 337 6.36 -11.70 17.74
CA LYS A 337 7.69 -12.28 17.84
C LYS A 337 7.55 -13.72 18.37
N PRO A 338 8.18 -14.71 17.72
CA PRO A 338 8.19 -16.07 18.24
C PRO A 338 8.85 -16.07 19.63
N LEU A 339 8.26 -16.79 20.57
CA LEU A 339 8.86 -16.95 21.91
C LEU A 339 10.11 -17.81 21.79
N SER A 340 11.03 -17.66 22.75
CA SER A 340 12.28 -18.43 22.77
C SER A 340 12.09 -19.95 22.88
N ASN A 341 10.92 -20.40 23.35
CA ASN A 341 10.50 -21.80 23.45
C ASN A 341 9.51 -22.22 22.34
N SER A 342 9.27 -21.38 21.32
CA SER A 342 8.33 -21.68 20.24
C SER A 342 8.96 -22.47 19.09
N CYS A 343 8.17 -23.32 18.45
CA CYS A 343 8.50 -23.95 17.18
C CYS A 343 7.35 -23.78 16.18
N TRP A 344 7.68 -23.75 14.88
CA TRP A 344 6.69 -23.50 13.83
C TRP A 344 5.91 -24.76 13.47
N ILE A 345 4.58 -24.63 13.34
CA ILE A 345 3.72 -25.71 12.85
C ILE A 345 4.02 -25.98 11.38
N ARG A 346 4.10 -27.27 11.03
CA ARG A 346 4.35 -27.70 9.66
C ARG A 346 3.15 -27.47 8.74
N ARG A 347 3.44 -27.14 7.48
CA ARG A 347 2.48 -27.08 6.37
C ARG A 347 2.53 -28.36 5.55
N ILE A 348 1.37 -28.90 5.21
CA ILE A 348 1.22 -30.08 4.35
C ILE A 348 0.13 -29.78 3.32
N GLU A 349 0.44 -30.02 2.06
CA GLU A 349 -0.50 -29.86 0.96
C GLU A 349 -1.32 -31.15 0.79
N HIS A 350 -2.64 -31.02 0.84
CA HIS A 350 -3.59 -32.10 0.57
C HIS A 350 -3.22 -33.47 1.21
N PRO A 351 -3.07 -33.55 2.55
CA PRO A 351 -2.81 -34.83 3.19
C PRO A 351 -3.93 -35.84 2.90
N SER A 352 -3.56 -37.08 2.64
CA SER A 352 -4.54 -38.17 2.54
C SER A 352 -5.28 -38.37 3.87
N MET A 353 -6.46 -39.00 3.81
CA MET A 353 -7.23 -39.32 5.03
C MET A 353 -6.39 -40.16 6.03
N ASP A 354 -5.55 -41.08 5.53
CA ASP A 354 -4.67 -41.90 6.37
C ASP A 354 -3.56 -41.06 7.05
N GLU A 355 -2.95 -40.13 6.33
CA GLU A 355 -1.96 -39.20 6.90
C GLU A 355 -2.60 -38.31 7.95
N PHE A 356 -3.80 -37.79 7.66
CA PHE A 356 -4.55 -36.95 8.57
C PHE A 356 -4.97 -37.69 9.85
N CYS A 357 -5.45 -38.93 9.72
CA CYS A 357 -5.69 -39.82 10.85
C CYS A 357 -4.44 -40.01 11.70
N GLY A 358 -3.26 -40.07 11.08
CA GLY A 358 -1.98 -40.06 11.78
C GLY A 358 -1.77 -38.82 12.66
N PHE A 359 -2.14 -37.62 12.19
CA PHE A 359 -2.06 -36.39 13.00
C PHE A 359 -3.04 -36.42 14.17
N ILE A 360 -4.28 -36.90 13.94
CA ILE A 360 -5.28 -37.09 15.00
C ILE A 360 -4.73 -38.01 16.10
N ARG A 361 -4.24 -39.21 15.75
CA ARG A 361 -3.75 -40.19 16.74
C ARG A 361 -2.57 -39.67 17.56
N ARG A 362 -1.77 -38.77 17.00
CA ARG A 362 -0.63 -38.13 17.70
C ARG A 362 -1.03 -36.86 18.45
N GLY A 363 -2.25 -36.36 18.29
CA GLY A 363 -2.65 -35.05 18.82
C GLY A 363 -1.78 -33.92 18.25
N GLU A 364 -1.42 -34.01 16.98
CA GLU A 364 -0.45 -33.12 16.34
C GLU A 364 -1.17 -32.05 15.49
N PRO A 365 -1.04 -30.74 15.80
CA PRO A 365 -1.60 -29.71 14.94
C PRO A 365 -0.83 -29.62 13.62
N VAL A 366 -1.54 -29.30 12.54
CA VAL A 366 -0.97 -29.21 11.19
C VAL A 366 -1.70 -28.15 10.38
N ILE A 367 -0.94 -27.39 9.59
CA ILE A 367 -1.51 -26.49 8.59
C ILE A 367 -1.72 -27.28 7.31
N ILE A 368 -2.93 -27.23 6.77
CA ILE A 368 -3.35 -27.92 5.56
C ILE A 368 -3.55 -26.88 4.47
N THR A 369 -2.85 -27.04 3.35
CA THR A 369 -3.01 -26.19 2.17
C THR A 369 -3.82 -26.90 1.09
N GLY A 370 -4.48 -26.10 0.24
CA GLY A 370 -5.19 -26.57 -0.95
C GLY A 370 -6.63 -27.05 -0.73
N VAL A 371 -7.01 -27.42 0.49
CA VAL A 371 -8.33 -28.03 0.78
C VAL A 371 -9.50 -27.06 0.63
N VAL A 372 -9.36 -25.84 1.12
CA VAL A 372 -10.41 -24.79 1.00
C VAL A 372 -10.14 -23.82 -0.14
N SER A 373 -9.12 -24.09 -0.96
CA SER A 373 -8.69 -23.22 -2.06
C SER A 373 -9.77 -22.98 -3.14
N GLN A 374 -10.77 -23.87 -3.21
CA GLN A 374 -11.88 -23.80 -4.17
C GLN A 374 -13.17 -23.22 -3.58
N TRP A 375 -13.19 -22.82 -2.31
CA TRP A 375 -14.39 -22.22 -1.72
C TRP A 375 -14.76 -20.93 -2.46
N PRO A 376 -16.02 -20.78 -2.94
CA PRO A 376 -16.49 -19.52 -3.49
C PRO A 376 -16.28 -18.33 -2.54
N ALA A 377 -16.33 -18.57 -1.23
CA ALA A 377 -16.05 -17.60 -0.19
C ALA A 377 -14.70 -16.86 -0.36
N LEU A 378 -13.63 -17.52 -0.83
CA LEU A 378 -12.33 -16.86 -1.06
C LEU A 378 -12.40 -15.72 -2.10
N SER A 379 -13.35 -15.83 -3.03
CA SER A 379 -13.59 -14.80 -4.05
C SER A 379 -14.67 -13.80 -3.62
N LYS A 380 -15.76 -14.29 -3.01
CA LYS A 380 -16.96 -13.52 -2.67
C LYS A 380 -16.83 -12.73 -1.37
N TRP A 381 -16.18 -13.28 -0.35
CA TRP A 381 -16.13 -12.70 0.99
C TRP A 381 -14.86 -11.86 1.15
N ARG A 382 -14.96 -10.56 0.88
CA ARG A 382 -13.83 -9.63 1.04
C ARG A 382 -14.18 -8.52 2.02
N LEU A 383 -13.45 -8.41 3.13
CA LEU A 383 -13.54 -7.24 3.99
C LEU A 383 -12.72 -6.13 3.33
N ALA A 384 -13.40 -5.24 2.63
CA ALA A 384 -12.77 -4.07 2.04
C ALA A 384 -12.17 -3.21 3.16
N SER A 385 -10.89 -3.42 3.42
CA SER A 385 -10.02 -2.36 3.92
C SER A 385 -9.19 -1.96 2.74
N TYR A 386 -9.16 -0.66 2.43
CA TYR A 386 -8.40 -0.09 1.32
C TYR A 386 -7.00 -0.73 1.23
N SER A 387 -6.85 -1.66 0.30
CA SER A 387 -5.56 -1.94 -0.27
C SER A 387 -5.26 -0.78 -1.20
N LEU A 388 -4.03 -0.25 -1.16
CA LEU A 388 -3.60 0.78 -2.10
C LEU A 388 -3.76 0.34 -3.56
N LEU A 389 -3.82 -0.98 -3.84
CA LEU A 389 -4.22 -1.55 -5.12
C LEU A 389 -5.60 -1.04 -5.57
N ASP A 390 -6.59 -1.02 -4.69
CA ASP A 390 -7.96 -0.60 -5.01
C ASP A 390 -8.06 0.90 -5.30
N PHE A 391 -7.29 1.72 -4.58
CA PHE A 391 -7.21 3.16 -4.85
C PHE A 391 -6.58 3.45 -6.22
N PHE A 392 -5.49 2.77 -6.60
CA PHE A 392 -4.89 2.94 -7.93
C PHE A 392 -5.78 2.39 -9.05
N HIS A 393 -6.46 1.27 -8.83
CA HIS A 393 -7.45 0.78 -9.78
C HIS A 393 -8.63 1.74 -9.95
N SER A 394 -9.04 2.48 -8.90
CA SER A 394 -10.08 3.53 -9.01
C SER A 394 -9.68 4.70 -9.91
N GLN A 395 -8.39 4.91 -10.14
CA GLN A 395 -7.86 5.97 -11.01
C GLN A 395 -7.65 5.48 -12.45
N VAL A 396 -7.43 4.17 -12.67
CA VAL A 396 -7.17 3.59 -14.01
C VAL A 396 -8.45 2.99 -14.63
N ASP A 397 -9.39 2.47 -13.83
CA ASP A 397 -10.72 2.05 -14.30
C ASP A 397 -11.75 2.12 -13.15
N LYS A 398 -12.47 3.25 -13.07
CA LYS A 398 -13.51 3.52 -12.05
C LYS A 398 -14.60 2.43 -12.01
N ARG A 399 -14.81 1.64 -13.06
CA ARG A 399 -15.94 0.70 -13.16
C ARG A 399 -15.66 -0.65 -12.52
N VAL A 400 -14.47 -1.22 -12.69
CA VAL A 400 -14.16 -2.60 -12.28
C VAL A 400 -13.94 -2.72 -10.77
N VAL A 401 -13.31 -1.72 -10.15
CA VAL A 401 -12.98 -1.77 -8.72
C VAL A 401 -14.06 -1.18 -7.83
N ALA A 402 -14.78 -0.15 -8.28
CA ALA A 402 -16.04 0.19 -7.65
C ALA A 402 -17.00 -1.00 -7.72
N ALA A 403 -17.08 -1.73 -8.85
CA ALA A 403 -17.88 -2.94 -8.94
C ALA A 403 -17.42 -4.01 -7.93
N ASN A 404 -16.15 -4.41 -7.86
CA ASN A 404 -15.73 -5.49 -6.96
C ASN A 404 -15.85 -5.16 -5.46
N ILE A 405 -15.68 -3.89 -5.07
CA ILE A 405 -15.82 -3.42 -3.67
C ILE A 405 -17.29 -3.23 -3.31
N LEU A 406 -18.07 -2.59 -4.21
CA LEU A 406 -19.52 -2.55 -4.09
C LEU A 406 -20.06 -3.97 -4.04
N ILE A 407 -19.54 -4.92 -4.81
CA ILE A 407 -19.99 -6.31 -4.82
C ILE A 407 -19.75 -6.98 -3.47
N SER A 408 -18.62 -6.78 -2.78
CA SER A 408 -18.36 -7.51 -1.52
C SER A 408 -19.10 -6.95 -0.30
N LEU A 409 -19.07 -5.63 -0.10
CA LEU A 409 -19.86 -5.01 0.96
C LEU A 409 -21.35 -5.06 0.64
N ALA A 410 -21.75 -4.95 -0.63
CA ALA A 410 -23.14 -5.24 -1.01
C ALA A 410 -23.46 -6.73 -0.93
N TYR A 411 -22.51 -7.66 -1.06
CA TYR A 411 -22.78 -9.09 -0.83
C TYR A 411 -23.14 -9.32 0.63
N PHE A 412 -22.27 -8.92 1.55
CA PHE A 412 -22.58 -8.98 2.98
C PHE A 412 -23.84 -8.19 3.33
N ASN A 413 -24.01 -6.96 2.82
CA ASN A 413 -25.20 -6.16 3.12
C ASN A 413 -26.49 -6.71 2.49
N SER A 414 -26.42 -7.33 1.30
CA SER A 414 -27.59 -7.91 0.62
C SER A 414 -28.01 -9.23 1.25
N VAL A 415 -27.04 -10.08 1.59
CA VAL A 415 -27.29 -11.42 2.14
C VAL A 415 -27.60 -11.34 3.64
N MET A 416 -26.87 -10.51 4.38
CA MET A 416 -26.94 -10.50 5.85
C MET A 416 -26.91 -9.10 6.50
N GLY A 417 -26.94 -8.00 5.75
CA GLY A 417 -26.76 -6.65 6.31
C GLY A 417 -27.74 -6.28 7.41
N HIS A 418 -29.01 -6.68 7.26
CA HIS A 418 -30.09 -6.42 8.21
C HIS A 418 -30.14 -7.44 9.37
N ARG A 419 -29.25 -8.44 9.38
CA ARG A 419 -29.21 -9.46 10.43
C ARG A 419 -28.53 -8.89 11.66
N THR A 420 -29.14 -9.09 12.82
CA THR A 420 -28.54 -8.71 14.10
C THR A 420 -27.57 -9.79 14.55
N VAL A 421 -26.37 -9.37 14.92
CA VAL A 421 -25.26 -10.22 15.34
C VAL A 421 -24.68 -9.71 16.68
N PRO A 422 -24.20 -10.62 17.54
CA PRO A 422 -23.46 -10.22 18.73
C PRO A 422 -22.04 -9.81 18.34
N VAL A 423 -21.62 -8.63 18.79
CA VAL A 423 -20.27 -8.10 18.58
C VAL A 423 -19.62 -7.85 19.93
N GLU A 424 -18.45 -8.44 20.11
CA GLU A 424 -17.57 -8.15 21.24
C GLU A 424 -16.87 -6.82 21.01
N VAL A 425 -16.89 -5.93 22.01
CA VAL A 425 -16.27 -4.60 21.94
C VAL A 425 -15.28 -4.47 23.09
N GLY A 426 -14.00 -4.26 22.76
CA GLY A 426 -12.91 -4.20 23.72
C GLY A 426 -11.63 -4.86 23.19
N SER A 427 -10.55 -4.84 23.97
CA SER A 427 -9.27 -5.44 23.56
C SER A 427 -9.30 -6.97 23.51
N SER A 428 -9.98 -7.60 24.47
CA SER A 428 -10.24 -9.04 24.53
C SER A 428 -11.34 -9.33 25.56
N TYR A 429 -12.00 -10.50 25.48
CA TYR A 429 -13.02 -10.91 26.47
C TYR A 429 -12.48 -11.13 27.89
N ALA A 430 -11.15 -11.10 28.07
CA ALA A 430 -10.49 -11.24 29.35
C ALA A 430 -10.13 -9.90 30.01
N SER A 431 -10.48 -8.75 29.41
CA SER A 431 -10.15 -7.42 29.94
C SER A 431 -11.34 -6.69 30.58
N ASP A 432 -11.06 -5.83 31.57
CA ASP A 432 -12.07 -5.09 32.34
C ASP A 432 -12.94 -4.12 31.49
N GLY A 433 -12.52 -3.83 30.25
CA GLY A 433 -13.22 -2.95 29.32
C GLY A 433 -14.07 -3.67 28.27
N TRP A 434 -14.21 -4.99 28.36
CA TRP A 434 -14.97 -5.77 27.40
C TRP A 434 -16.48 -5.67 27.63
N SER A 435 -17.22 -5.60 26.53
CA SER A 435 -18.68 -5.70 26.53
C SER A 435 -19.16 -6.40 25.27
N GLN A 436 -20.39 -6.93 25.29
CA GLN A 436 -21.06 -7.45 24.11
C GLN A 436 -22.20 -6.52 23.72
N SER A 437 -22.27 -6.15 22.45
CA SER A 437 -23.32 -5.30 21.88
C SER A 437 -24.02 -6.04 20.74
N LEU A 438 -25.36 -5.94 20.69
CA LEU A 438 -26.12 -6.38 19.53
C LEU A 438 -26.22 -5.24 18.52
N MET A 439 -25.84 -5.50 17.28
CA MET A 439 -25.99 -4.56 16.17
C MET A 439 -26.23 -5.32 14.88
N THR A 440 -26.66 -4.61 13.85
CA THR A 440 -26.74 -5.19 12.51
C THR A 440 -25.36 -5.42 11.93
N VAL A 441 -25.24 -6.37 11.00
CA VAL A 441 -23.99 -6.59 10.25
C VAL A 441 -23.55 -5.30 9.54
N THR A 442 -24.49 -4.55 8.94
CA THR A 442 -24.17 -3.27 8.29
C THR A 442 -23.54 -2.28 9.27
N GLU A 443 -24.11 -2.13 10.47
CA GLU A 443 -23.57 -1.25 11.51
C GLU A 443 -22.19 -1.72 11.97
N PHE A 444 -22.01 -3.02 12.19
CA PHE A 444 -20.71 -3.61 12.54
C PHE A 444 -19.63 -3.29 11.50
N MET A 445 -19.94 -3.52 10.22
CA MET A 445 -19.02 -3.27 9.11
C MET A 445 -18.66 -1.78 9.02
N GLN A 446 -19.64 -0.89 9.08
CA GLN A 446 -19.41 0.56 9.02
C GLN A 446 -18.61 1.06 10.22
N GLN A 447 -18.92 0.58 11.42
CA GLN A 447 -18.35 1.11 12.65
C GLN A 447 -16.94 0.58 12.93
N PHE A 448 -16.69 -0.72 12.71
CA PHE A 448 -15.45 -1.37 13.18
C PHE A 448 -14.54 -1.87 12.05
N ILE A 449 -15.02 -1.95 10.81
CA ILE A 449 -14.20 -2.41 9.66
C ILE A 449 -13.85 -1.24 8.73
N GLU A 450 -14.83 -0.40 8.38
CA GLU A 450 -14.64 0.72 7.44
C GLU A 450 -14.05 1.97 8.10
N ASN A 451 -14.42 2.24 9.35
CA ASN A 451 -14.01 3.43 10.09
C ASN A 451 -13.22 3.06 11.35
N GLU A 452 -12.38 3.97 11.84
CA GLU A 452 -11.79 3.85 13.17
C GLU A 452 -12.86 4.18 14.23
N SER A 453 -13.11 3.21 15.10
CA SER A 453 -14.10 3.35 16.17
C SER A 453 -13.48 3.92 17.43
N GLU A 454 -14.02 5.02 17.95
CA GLU A 454 -13.68 5.56 19.27
C GLU A 454 -14.04 4.59 20.42
N ARG A 455 -14.88 3.58 20.14
CA ARG A 455 -15.28 2.56 21.12
C ARG A 455 -14.29 1.39 21.23
N GLY A 456 -13.17 1.45 20.51
CA GLY A 456 -12.18 0.38 20.45
C GLY A 456 -12.49 -0.67 19.37
N VAL A 457 -11.90 -1.86 19.53
CA VAL A 457 -11.96 -2.93 18.53
C VAL A 457 -13.28 -3.70 18.67
N GLY A 458 -13.98 -3.92 17.56
CA GLY A 458 -15.17 -4.75 17.49
C GLY A 458 -14.87 -6.09 16.82
N TYR A 459 -15.31 -7.19 17.42
CA TYR A 459 -15.08 -8.53 16.91
C TYR A 459 -16.36 -9.36 16.90
N LEU A 460 -16.81 -9.78 15.70
CA LEU A 460 -17.84 -10.80 15.57
C LEU A 460 -17.14 -12.15 15.74
N ALA A 461 -17.12 -12.63 16.97
CA ALA A 461 -16.43 -13.83 17.39
C ALA A 461 -17.43 -14.97 17.60
N GLN A 462 -17.03 -16.19 17.22
CA GLN A 462 -17.71 -17.43 17.59
C GLN A 462 -19.23 -17.45 17.33
N HIS A 463 -19.68 -16.87 16.21
CA HIS A 463 -21.12 -16.78 15.91
C HIS A 463 -21.54 -17.90 14.94
N ARG A 464 -22.65 -18.59 15.25
CA ARG A 464 -23.30 -19.59 14.38
C ARG A 464 -24.10 -18.92 13.27
N LEU A 465 -23.43 -18.07 12.48
CA LEU A 465 -24.06 -17.23 11.47
C LEU A 465 -24.75 -18.04 10.37
N PHE A 466 -24.22 -19.22 10.04
CA PHE A 466 -24.76 -20.11 9.01
C PHE A 466 -26.18 -20.60 9.34
N ASP A 467 -26.52 -20.74 10.63
CA ASP A 467 -27.88 -21.08 11.06
C ASP A 467 -28.85 -19.91 10.84
N GLN A 468 -28.35 -18.68 10.94
CA GLN A 468 -29.12 -17.45 10.73
C GLN A 468 -29.24 -17.08 9.24
N VAL A 469 -28.25 -17.46 8.44
CA VAL A 469 -28.10 -17.12 7.02
C VAL A 469 -27.61 -18.34 6.23
N PRO A 470 -28.51 -19.30 5.94
CA PRO A 470 -28.15 -20.55 5.24
C PRO A 470 -27.56 -20.33 3.85
N GLU A 471 -27.84 -19.20 3.18
CA GLU A 471 -27.29 -18.87 1.86
C GLU A 471 -25.75 -18.81 1.86
N LEU A 472 -25.13 -18.57 3.01
CA LEU A 472 -23.67 -18.58 3.14
C LEU A 472 -23.07 -19.99 3.03
N LEU A 473 -23.88 -21.04 3.21
CA LEU A 473 -23.43 -22.43 3.02
C LEU A 473 -23.13 -22.74 1.55
N ASP A 474 -23.71 -22.00 0.60
CA ASP A 474 -23.39 -22.15 -0.83
C ASP A 474 -21.95 -21.70 -1.16
N ASP A 475 -21.28 -21.00 -0.23
CA ASP A 475 -19.95 -20.44 -0.43
C ASP A 475 -18.82 -21.26 0.19
N ILE A 476 -19.14 -22.26 1.00
CA ILE A 476 -18.19 -23.08 1.73
C ILE A 476 -18.54 -24.57 1.62
N ILE A 477 -17.56 -25.43 1.88
CA ILE A 477 -17.75 -26.88 1.91
C ILE A 477 -17.06 -27.40 3.16
N VAL A 478 -17.78 -28.12 4.02
CA VAL A 478 -17.19 -28.73 5.23
C VAL A 478 -16.01 -29.63 4.81
N PRO A 479 -14.79 -29.42 5.35
CA PRO A 479 -13.65 -30.24 4.98
C PRO A 479 -13.88 -31.73 5.29
N ASP A 480 -13.53 -32.62 4.35
CA ASP A 480 -13.74 -34.07 4.47
C ASP A 480 -13.10 -34.68 5.74
N TYR A 481 -12.05 -34.06 6.26
CA TYR A 481 -11.39 -34.48 7.50
C TYR A 481 -12.31 -34.45 8.73
N CYS A 482 -13.39 -33.66 8.70
CA CYS A 482 -14.41 -33.67 9.75
C CYS A 482 -15.17 -35.02 9.81
N ALA A 483 -15.04 -35.89 8.81
CA ALA A 483 -15.60 -37.24 8.82
C ALA A 483 -14.94 -38.17 9.86
N PHE A 484 -13.81 -37.76 10.45
CA PHE A 484 -13.24 -38.40 11.64
C PHE A 484 -13.97 -38.01 12.93
N GLY A 485 -15.05 -37.23 12.83
CA GLY A 485 -15.97 -36.96 13.92
C GLY A 485 -16.87 -38.15 14.27
N GLU A 486 -17.37 -38.20 15.50
CA GLU A 486 -18.44 -39.11 15.93
C GLU A 486 -19.78 -38.75 15.25
N GLU A 487 -19.91 -37.50 14.83
CA GLU A 487 -21.09 -36.89 14.22
C GLU A 487 -21.01 -36.99 12.67
N SER A 488 -22.16 -36.95 11.99
CA SER A 488 -22.18 -36.80 10.53
C SER A 488 -21.64 -35.43 10.10
N LEU A 489 -21.13 -35.30 8.87
CA LEU A 489 -20.65 -34.01 8.35
C LEU A 489 -21.68 -32.87 8.43
N ASP A 490 -22.98 -33.19 8.32
CA ASP A 490 -24.08 -32.23 8.43
C ASP A 490 -24.30 -31.68 9.86
N GLN A 491 -23.64 -32.29 10.86
CA GLN A 491 -23.74 -31.93 12.28
C GLN A 491 -22.48 -31.21 12.80
N VAL A 492 -21.53 -30.92 11.91
CA VAL A 492 -20.33 -30.14 12.26
C VAL A 492 -20.75 -28.72 12.64
N ASP A 493 -20.27 -28.25 13.79
CA ASP A 493 -20.58 -26.92 14.27
C ASP A 493 -19.76 -25.89 13.49
N LEU A 494 -20.44 -25.07 12.68
CA LEU A 494 -19.83 -24.01 11.89
C LEU A 494 -19.98 -22.67 12.61
N ASN A 495 -18.85 -22.04 12.94
CA ASN A 495 -18.82 -20.68 13.46
C ASN A 495 -18.00 -19.78 12.54
N ILE A 496 -18.41 -18.51 12.44
CA ILE A 496 -17.67 -17.49 11.72
C ILE A 496 -16.98 -16.52 12.68
N TRP A 497 -15.84 -16.01 12.23
CA TRP A 497 -15.04 -15.02 12.93
C TRP A 497 -14.76 -13.87 11.97
N VAL A 498 -15.25 -12.67 12.27
CA VAL A 498 -15.09 -11.47 11.42
C VAL A 498 -14.62 -10.30 12.27
N GLY A 499 -13.51 -9.67 11.90
CA GLY A 499 -12.98 -8.52 12.64
C GLY A 499 -11.88 -7.76 11.91
N PRO A 500 -11.56 -6.53 12.37
CA PRO A 500 -10.43 -5.76 11.85
C PRO A 500 -9.09 -6.36 12.27
N ALA A 501 -7.99 -5.73 11.84
CA ALA A 501 -6.67 -6.07 12.37
C ALA A 501 -6.62 -5.81 13.89
N GLY A 502 -5.87 -6.62 14.62
CA GLY A 502 -5.67 -6.46 16.07
C GLY A 502 -6.71 -7.15 16.95
N THR A 503 -7.77 -7.78 16.40
CA THR A 503 -8.67 -8.61 17.23
C THR A 503 -7.91 -9.78 17.84
N VAL A 504 -8.12 -10.01 19.13
CA VAL A 504 -7.44 -11.06 19.90
C VAL A 504 -8.45 -11.99 20.54
N SER A 505 -8.23 -13.30 20.38
CA SER A 505 -8.75 -14.35 21.25
C SER A 505 -7.63 -14.78 22.19
N PRO A 506 -7.72 -14.46 23.51
CA PRO A 506 -6.79 -14.92 24.54
C PRO A 506 -6.51 -16.42 24.49
N LEU A 507 -5.43 -16.86 25.14
CA LEU A 507 -5.07 -18.28 25.18
C LEU A 507 -6.15 -19.06 25.93
N HIS A 508 -6.87 -19.93 25.23
CA HIS A 508 -7.97 -20.73 25.77
C HIS A 508 -8.01 -22.12 25.14
N THR A 509 -8.85 -23.00 25.69
CA THR A 509 -9.03 -24.36 25.18
C THR A 509 -10.50 -24.67 24.92
N ASP A 510 -10.75 -25.46 23.88
CA ASP A 510 -12.08 -25.87 23.42
C ASP A 510 -12.31 -27.38 23.61
N PRO A 511 -13.56 -27.82 23.84
CA PRO A 511 -13.89 -29.22 24.07
C PRO A 511 -13.96 -30.07 22.77
N LYS A 512 -13.90 -29.45 21.59
CA LYS A 512 -13.99 -30.12 20.28
C LYS A 512 -12.68 -29.94 19.51
N SER A 513 -12.44 -30.83 18.53
CA SER A 513 -11.41 -30.58 17.52
C SER A 513 -11.92 -29.57 16.50
N ASN A 514 -11.00 -28.85 15.86
CA ASN A 514 -11.33 -27.76 14.96
C ASN A 514 -10.51 -27.84 13.66
N ILE A 515 -11.18 -27.78 12.50
CA ILE A 515 -10.54 -27.33 11.25
C ILE A 515 -10.80 -25.83 11.11
N PHE A 516 -9.83 -25.03 11.51
CA PHE A 516 -9.91 -23.58 11.47
C PHE A 516 -9.48 -23.07 10.10
N CYS A 517 -10.43 -22.62 9.28
CA CYS A 517 -10.23 -22.24 7.89
C CYS A 517 -10.11 -20.72 7.76
N GLN A 518 -9.04 -20.22 7.13
CA GLN A 518 -8.87 -18.80 6.89
C GLN A 518 -9.41 -18.42 5.51
N VAL A 519 -10.39 -17.53 5.46
CA VAL A 519 -11.04 -17.10 4.20
C VAL A 519 -10.46 -15.78 3.70
N TYR A 520 -10.29 -14.79 4.59
CA TYR A 520 -9.78 -13.48 4.24
C TYR A 520 -8.78 -12.97 5.28
N GLY A 521 -7.74 -12.26 4.86
CA GLY A 521 -6.69 -11.75 5.75
C GLY A 521 -5.77 -12.85 6.29
N ARG A 522 -5.06 -12.53 7.38
CA ARG A 522 -4.08 -13.42 8.02
C ARG A 522 -4.25 -13.40 9.54
N LYS A 523 -4.06 -14.54 10.18
CA LYS A 523 -4.09 -14.67 11.64
C LYS A 523 -2.81 -15.32 12.14
N PHE A 524 -2.24 -14.78 13.21
CA PHE A 524 -1.22 -15.46 14.00
C PHE A 524 -1.91 -16.34 15.03
N LEU A 525 -1.44 -17.58 15.18
CA LEU A 525 -1.90 -18.50 16.20
C LEU A 525 -0.73 -19.05 17.01
N ARG A 526 -0.95 -19.20 18.31
CA ARG A 526 -0.01 -19.79 19.25
C ARG A 526 -0.70 -20.90 20.02
N LEU A 527 -0.18 -22.11 19.93
CA LEU A 527 -0.79 -23.33 20.45
C LEU A 527 0.09 -23.94 21.54
N VAL A 528 -0.54 -24.49 22.57
CA VAL A 528 0.12 -25.26 23.65
C VAL A 528 -0.66 -26.57 23.84
N PRO A 529 0.01 -27.74 23.87
CA PRO A 529 -0.67 -29.01 24.01
C PRO A 529 -1.38 -29.14 25.35
N ASN A 530 -2.46 -29.93 25.38
CA ASN A 530 -3.22 -30.18 26.60
C ASN A 530 -2.38 -30.78 27.74
N SER A 531 -1.28 -31.50 27.43
CA SER A 531 -0.32 -32.01 28.42
C SER A 531 0.30 -30.92 29.30
N ASP A 532 0.32 -29.69 28.79
CA ASP A 532 0.98 -28.54 29.41
C ASP A 532 -0.03 -27.61 30.10
N THR A 533 -1.28 -28.06 30.29
CA THR A 533 -2.33 -27.30 30.99
C THR A 533 -1.88 -26.74 32.34
N ALA A 534 -1.08 -27.50 33.10
CA ALA A 534 -0.61 -27.07 34.43
C ALA A 534 0.35 -25.86 34.37
N VAL A 535 0.98 -25.59 33.23
CA VAL A 535 2.00 -24.54 33.08
C VAL A 535 1.51 -23.32 32.30
N VAL A 536 0.25 -23.33 31.86
CA VAL A 536 -0.41 -22.19 31.21
C VAL A 536 -1.32 -21.41 32.15
N TYR A 537 -1.34 -21.71 33.45
CA TYR A 537 -2.09 -20.97 34.47
C TYR A 537 -3.55 -20.67 34.08
N PRO A 538 -4.41 -21.70 33.96
CA PRO A 538 -5.85 -21.49 33.78
C PRO A 538 -6.43 -20.58 34.87
N ASN A 539 -7.54 -19.90 34.62
CA ASN A 539 -8.26 -19.21 35.68
C ASN A 539 -8.85 -20.22 36.67
N ASP A 540 -8.72 -19.94 37.96
CA ASP A 540 -9.07 -20.89 39.02
C ASP A 540 -10.60 -20.97 39.27
N GLU A 541 -11.35 -19.90 38.98
CA GLU A 541 -12.78 -19.80 39.26
C GLU A 541 -13.54 -19.00 38.17
N GLY A 542 -14.86 -19.24 38.06
CA GLY A 542 -15.77 -18.51 37.17
C GLY A 542 -15.98 -19.14 35.78
N PHE A 543 -16.51 -18.35 34.84
CA PHE A 543 -16.82 -18.80 33.48
C PHE A 543 -15.59 -18.92 32.56
N LEU A 544 -14.40 -18.47 33.02
CA LEU A 544 -13.17 -18.40 32.24
C LEU A 544 -12.15 -19.49 32.60
N THR A 545 -12.58 -20.59 33.23
CA THR A 545 -11.69 -21.69 33.67
C THR A 545 -10.97 -22.39 32.51
N ASN A 546 -11.49 -22.29 31.29
CA ASN A 546 -10.83 -22.76 30.06
C ASN A 546 -9.92 -21.70 29.41
N THR A 547 -9.74 -20.54 30.04
CA THR A 547 -8.90 -19.43 29.56
C THR A 547 -7.70 -19.25 30.51
N SER A 548 -6.53 -18.96 29.94
CA SER A 548 -5.28 -18.73 30.65
C SER A 548 -5.22 -17.32 31.25
N GLN A 549 -4.55 -17.19 32.39
CA GLN A 549 -4.17 -15.91 32.98
C GLN A 549 -2.94 -15.27 32.31
N VAL A 550 -2.23 -16.01 31.47
CA VAL A 550 -1.02 -15.58 30.78
C VAL A 550 -1.39 -14.80 29.52
N ASP A 551 -0.84 -13.60 29.38
CA ASP A 551 -0.79 -12.93 28.08
C ASP A 551 0.15 -13.74 27.17
N ALA A 552 -0.42 -14.52 26.26
CA ALA A 552 0.35 -15.37 25.39
C ALA A 552 1.20 -14.59 24.38
N GLU A 553 0.93 -13.32 24.08
CA GLU A 553 1.77 -12.51 23.20
C GLU A 553 3.03 -12.01 23.93
N GLN A 554 2.87 -11.55 25.18
CA GLN A 554 3.97 -11.06 26.03
C GLN A 554 3.90 -11.65 27.45
N PRO A 555 4.32 -12.92 27.62
CA PRO A 555 4.22 -13.60 28.91
C PRO A 555 5.05 -12.92 30.00
N ASP A 556 4.42 -12.51 31.10
CA ASP A 556 5.12 -12.07 32.30
C ASP A 556 5.69 -13.28 33.06
N LEU A 557 6.92 -13.67 32.72
CA LEU A 557 7.61 -14.79 33.35
C LEU A 557 7.99 -14.54 34.81
N SER A 558 7.87 -13.30 35.31
CA SER A 558 8.05 -13.03 36.74
C SER A 558 6.84 -13.49 37.55
N ARG A 559 5.64 -13.32 36.97
CA ARG A 559 4.36 -13.74 37.55
C ARG A 559 4.00 -15.20 37.21
N TYR A 560 4.33 -15.64 36.00
CA TYR A 560 3.98 -16.97 35.45
C TYR A 560 5.24 -17.76 35.03
N PRO A 561 6.16 -18.07 35.97
CA PRO A 561 7.48 -18.62 35.64
C PRO A 561 7.44 -19.99 34.94
N LEU A 562 6.42 -20.82 35.20
CA LEU A 562 6.30 -22.17 34.60
C LEU A 562 5.96 -22.12 33.11
N PHE A 563 5.42 -21.00 32.61
CA PHE A 563 5.09 -20.87 31.19
C PHE A 563 6.34 -21.02 30.31
N LYS A 564 7.52 -20.71 30.84
CA LYS A 564 8.80 -20.92 30.15
C LYS A 564 9.06 -22.38 29.76
N SER A 565 8.48 -23.35 30.48
CA SER A 565 8.60 -24.78 30.16
C SER A 565 7.48 -25.31 29.26
N ALA A 566 6.51 -24.48 28.86
CA ALA A 566 5.46 -24.89 27.94
C ALA A 566 6.03 -25.20 26.56
N HIS A 567 5.51 -26.24 25.91
CA HIS A 567 5.75 -26.54 24.50
C HIS A 567 4.87 -25.61 23.66
N VAL A 568 5.49 -24.63 23.00
CA VAL A 568 4.77 -23.61 22.25
C VAL A 568 4.90 -23.86 20.75
N LEU A 569 3.76 -23.84 20.05
CA LEU A 569 3.66 -24.06 18.61
C LEU A 569 3.07 -22.82 17.94
N ASP A 570 3.82 -22.15 17.08
CA ASP A 570 3.39 -20.91 16.42
C ASP A 570 3.07 -21.14 14.93
N CYS A 571 2.09 -20.39 14.42
CA CYS A 571 1.87 -20.26 12.98
C CYS A 571 1.26 -18.92 12.58
N VAL A 572 1.41 -18.59 11.29
CA VAL A 572 0.62 -17.57 10.61
C VAL A 572 -0.22 -18.28 9.57
N LEU A 573 -1.54 -18.24 9.74
CA LEU A 573 -2.50 -18.87 8.84
C LEU A 573 -2.92 -17.86 7.76
N LEU A 574 -2.74 -18.24 6.50
CA LEU A 574 -3.04 -17.42 5.32
C LEU A 574 -4.41 -17.78 4.72
N ALA A 575 -5.02 -16.84 3.98
CA ALA A 575 -6.25 -17.11 3.24
C ALA A 575 -6.08 -18.32 2.30
N GLY A 576 -7.02 -19.26 2.37
CA GLY A 576 -6.98 -20.54 1.64
C GLY A 576 -6.29 -21.68 2.38
N GLU A 577 -5.73 -21.43 3.57
CA GLU A 577 -5.17 -22.46 4.46
C GLU A 577 -6.16 -22.84 5.58
N CYS A 578 -6.01 -24.06 6.09
CA CYS A 578 -6.69 -24.55 7.29
C CYS A 578 -5.67 -24.92 8.36
N LEU A 579 -6.00 -24.74 9.63
CA LEU A 579 -5.26 -25.31 10.74
C LEU A 579 -6.11 -26.39 11.42
N PHE A 580 -5.58 -27.60 11.55
CA PHE A 580 -6.14 -28.59 12.46
C PHE A 580 -5.67 -28.30 13.89
N ILE A 581 -6.63 -28.04 14.77
CA ILE A 581 -6.43 -27.85 16.20
C ILE A 581 -7.04 -29.08 16.91
N PRO A 582 -6.22 -29.95 17.53
CA PRO A 582 -6.74 -31.10 18.25
C PRO A 582 -7.59 -30.70 19.46
N THR A 583 -8.47 -31.59 19.89
CA THR A 583 -9.32 -31.36 21.07
C THR A 583 -8.50 -30.96 22.29
N ALA A 584 -9.01 -29.99 23.06
CA ALA A 584 -8.41 -29.47 24.28
C ALA A 584 -7.02 -28.82 24.11
N PHE A 585 -6.57 -28.53 22.89
CA PHE A 585 -5.38 -27.70 22.70
C PHE A 585 -5.65 -26.25 23.13
N TRP A 586 -4.72 -25.71 23.91
CA TRP A 586 -4.70 -24.30 24.23
C TRP A 586 -4.28 -23.53 22.98
N HIS A 587 -5.02 -22.49 22.62
CA HIS A 587 -4.71 -21.68 21.45
C HIS A 587 -5.05 -20.21 21.68
N TYR A 588 -4.13 -19.35 21.25
CA TYR A 588 -4.24 -17.90 21.19
C TYR A 588 -4.33 -17.51 19.72
N VAL A 589 -5.15 -16.52 19.40
CA VAL A 589 -5.36 -16.07 18.01
C VAL A 589 -5.33 -14.54 17.94
N LYS A 590 -4.54 -14.00 17.00
CA LYS A 590 -4.49 -12.56 16.72
C LYS A 590 -4.66 -12.31 15.23
N ALA A 591 -5.58 -11.42 14.86
CA ALA A 591 -5.72 -10.97 13.48
C ALA A 591 -4.61 -9.98 13.12
N LEU A 592 -3.82 -10.30 12.09
CA LEU A 592 -2.75 -9.43 11.59
C LEU A 592 -3.26 -8.43 10.56
N GLN A 593 -4.44 -8.70 10.00
CA GLN A 593 -5.16 -7.90 9.00
C GLN A 593 -6.66 -8.05 9.30
N PRO A 594 -7.54 -7.19 8.73
CA PRO A 594 -8.96 -7.49 8.71
C PRO A 594 -9.18 -8.90 8.17
N SER A 595 -9.95 -9.69 8.89
CA SER A 595 -9.94 -11.13 8.71
C SER A 595 -11.34 -11.75 8.77
N ILE A 596 -11.53 -12.79 7.95
CA ILE A 596 -12.67 -13.71 8.01
C ILE A 596 -12.11 -15.12 8.16
N SER A 597 -12.62 -15.86 9.15
CA SER A 597 -12.30 -17.27 9.36
C SER A 597 -13.58 -18.07 9.61
N VAL A 598 -13.56 -19.35 9.26
CA VAL A 598 -14.63 -20.30 9.55
C VAL A 598 -14.03 -21.44 10.36
N SER A 599 -14.57 -21.70 11.55
CA SER A 599 -14.20 -22.87 12.35
C SER A 599 -15.18 -24.00 12.11
N CYS A 600 -14.66 -25.20 11.85
CA CYS A 600 -15.44 -26.42 11.72
C CYS A 600 -15.17 -27.31 12.93
N TRP A 601 -16.10 -27.32 13.89
CA TRP A 601 -15.96 -28.02 15.16
C TRP A 601 -16.64 -29.38 15.15
N PHE A 602 -15.89 -30.42 15.56
CA PHE A 602 -16.36 -31.81 15.55
C PHE A 602 -15.75 -32.60 16.72
N HIS A 603 -16.49 -33.60 17.20
CA HIS A 603 -15.99 -34.52 18.23
C HIS A 603 -15.16 -35.62 17.58
N THR A 604 -13.84 -35.55 17.68
CA THR A 604 -12.95 -36.58 17.14
C THR A 604 -13.23 -37.94 17.77
N GLN A 605 -13.37 -38.97 16.93
CA GLN A 605 -13.53 -40.35 17.37
C GLN A 605 -12.34 -40.78 18.25
N ASN A 606 -12.60 -41.65 19.22
CA ASN A 606 -11.54 -42.16 20.10
C ASN A 606 -10.39 -42.78 19.31
N ALA A 607 -9.15 -42.59 19.80
CA ALA A 607 -7.95 -43.14 19.16
C ALA A 607 -7.95 -44.68 19.07
N SER A 608 -8.81 -45.38 19.83
CA SER A 608 -9.03 -46.82 19.75
C SER A 608 -10.04 -47.24 18.67
N SER A 609 -10.89 -46.33 18.20
CA SER A 609 -11.84 -46.53 17.10
C SER A 609 -11.31 -46.08 15.73
N LEU A 610 -10.25 -45.26 15.72
CA LEU A 610 -9.52 -44.80 14.54
C LEU A 610 -8.30 -45.67 14.27
#